data_AF-R1F2B8-F1
#
_entry.id   AF-R1F2B8-F1
#
_cell.length_a   1.000
_cell.length_b   1.000
_cell.length_c   1.000
_cell.angle_alpha   90.00
_cell.angle_beta   90.00
_cell.angle_gamma   90.00
#
_symmetry.space_group_name_H-M   'P 1'
#
loop_
_entity.id
_entity.type
_entity.pdbx_description
1 polymer ?
#
loop_
_entity_poly.entity_id
_entity_poly.type
_entity_poly.pdbx_seq_one_letter_code
_entity_poly.pdbx_strand_id
1 'polypeptide(L)'
;MAGVWKRDGTIAVTKGSKKVVGTGTTFADPKNAAAKGHLLVMVTGTAVDLYEVDYSESNTVFYLVEAYRGATGTGKAYAIDTSRTDSIPEFARRLNATLGAYQQQSDAFQALLTSDAATIEVTAPDGTKHTMIPWKRVTSAGEGQATRAKVEADKAAASADLAVNVVRDSAMPLPDVWLPLNDDLRMITGFGGDVKVGELTVAKRANFERITGATYVDKSTGLRLDAAINAPRFEAQGLLIEKASTNLFTAYNFTGSNMTSNNVENSILVKQTDPAMGGDYAQLRSVTAVAASRYIWLPSAPATEGQPYTVTVTVRRPAGSPANRVRLGCNDLTPGSFYIDLVEGQAVDLVMSGVLAAGKNTIKAFVWPHIGSDSGAAVPAGVALLDVGDIQVELGNVSTSRVRSSGAQTRREQDKVWLQELGNMLPLNRDFTLSFTADIQYDPADYACFYASGLPSAMSRFIIWAAGSTRFYVGSTTFASLSPTQFQALMPMGVPRRITLIRRGDKSEMWISGVKSVTSSSSNESGYSNEKFYIGTDASFVRAMPRMHIRDLKVWHFAASEAQAKAMR
;
A
#
# COMPACT_ATOMS: atom_id res chain seq x y z
N MET A 1 -61.97 -1.79 69.66
CA MET A 1 -61.43 -3.16 69.85
C MET A 1 -62.42 -3.96 70.67
N ALA A 2 -63.19 -4.83 70.01
CA ALA A 2 -64.05 -5.81 70.68
C ALA A 2 -63.23 -7.10 70.85
N GLY A 3 -62.96 -7.50 72.10
CA GLY A 3 -62.01 -8.56 72.42
C GLY A 3 -62.46 -9.96 71.98
N VAL A 4 -61.47 -10.71 71.47
CA VAL A 4 -61.15 -12.17 71.38
C VAL A 4 -62.25 -13.23 71.55
N TRP A 5 -63.50 -12.85 71.40
CA TRP A 5 -64.65 -13.69 71.67
C TRP A 5 -65.55 -13.69 70.45
N LYS A 6 -65.84 -14.89 69.96
CA LYS A 6 -66.65 -15.12 68.78
C LYS A 6 -68.13 -15.04 69.14
N ARG A 7 -68.86 -14.13 68.49
CA ARG A 7 -70.27 -13.79 68.78
C ARG A 7 -71.09 -13.53 67.51
N ASP A 8 -70.52 -13.83 66.35
CA ASP A 8 -71.20 -13.66 65.07
C ASP A 8 -72.37 -14.63 64.96
N GLY A 9 -73.54 -14.12 64.58
CA GLY A 9 -74.76 -14.91 64.39
C GLY A 9 -75.42 -15.38 65.69
N THR A 10 -76.29 -16.37 65.56
CA THR A 10 -76.99 -17.00 66.70
C THR A 10 -76.93 -18.51 66.57
N ILE A 11 -77.14 -19.22 67.69
CA ILE A 11 -77.09 -20.69 67.71
C ILE A 11 -78.45 -21.30 68.07
N ALA A 12 -78.66 -22.51 67.56
CA ALA A 12 -79.72 -23.43 67.93
C ALA A 12 -79.14 -24.63 68.67
N VAL A 13 -79.76 -24.95 69.81
CA VAL A 13 -79.32 -26.01 70.73
C VAL A 13 -80.50 -26.89 71.11
N THR A 14 -80.26 -28.19 71.22
CA THR A 14 -81.29 -29.19 71.56
C THR A 14 -80.89 -29.93 72.82
N LYS A 15 -81.79 -29.97 73.82
CA LYS A 15 -81.55 -30.67 75.09
C LYS A 15 -81.18 -32.13 74.83
N GLY A 16 -80.08 -32.59 75.42
CA GLY A 16 -79.54 -33.94 75.26
C GLY A 16 -78.69 -34.16 74.01
N SER A 17 -78.47 -33.14 73.16
CA SER A 17 -77.62 -33.23 71.96
C SER A 17 -76.28 -32.54 72.15
N LYS A 18 -75.22 -33.08 71.55
CA LYS A 18 -73.91 -32.42 71.45
C LYS A 18 -73.81 -31.44 70.29
N LYS A 19 -74.73 -31.53 69.32
CA LYS A 19 -74.68 -30.75 68.08
C LYS A 19 -75.23 -29.35 68.31
N VAL A 20 -74.47 -28.34 67.87
CA VAL A 20 -74.88 -26.94 67.85
C VAL A 20 -74.90 -26.45 66.40
N VAL A 21 -76.01 -25.83 66.01
CA VAL A 21 -76.19 -25.32 64.65
C VAL A 21 -76.31 -23.80 64.69
N GLY A 22 -75.40 -23.12 64.00
CA GLY A 22 -75.35 -21.67 63.90
C GLY A 22 -76.06 -21.15 62.65
N THR A 23 -76.66 -19.97 62.79
CA THR A 23 -77.18 -19.16 61.67
C THR A 23 -76.41 -17.85 61.62
N GLY A 24 -75.76 -17.57 60.48
CA GLY A 24 -74.91 -16.39 60.30
C GLY A 24 -73.58 -16.46 61.05
N THR A 25 -73.05 -17.67 61.27
CA THR A 25 -71.83 -17.94 62.06
C THR A 25 -70.66 -18.37 61.17
N THR A 26 -69.43 -18.25 61.68
CA THR A 26 -68.18 -18.59 60.98
C THR A 26 -67.27 -19.54 61.79
N PHE A 27 -67.83 -20.62 62.33
CA PHE A 27 -67.15 -21.50 63.29
C PHE A 27 -65.84 -22.16 62.82
N ALA A 28 -65.62 -22.32 61.51
CA ALA A 28 -64.44 -22.98 60.95
C ALA A 28 -63.50 -22.00 60.19
N ASP A 29 -63.59 -20.69 60.43
CA ASP A 29 -62.70 -19.68 59.83
C ASP A 29 -61.21 -19.97 60.20
N PRO A 30 -60.30 -20.11 59.22
CA PRO A 30 -58.87 -20.37 59.46
C PRO A 30 -58.15 -19.38 60.38
N LYS A 31 -58.71 -18.19 60.60
CA LYS A 31 -58.12 -17.13 61.44
C LYS A 31 -58.70 -17.07 62.85
N ASN A 32 -59.93 -17.54 63.07
CA ASN A 32 -60.62 -17.43 64.37
C ASN A 32 -61.74 -18.49 64.54
N ALA A 33 -61.37 -19.77 64.40
CA ALA A 33 -62.28 -20.90 64.50
C ALA A 33 -62.68 -21.22 65.95
N ALA A 34 -63.85 -21.81 66.12
CA ALA A 34 -64.25 -22.51 67.34
C ALA A 34 -63.57 -23.90 67.34
N ALA A 35 -62.43 -24.00 68.01
CA ALA A 35 -61.63 -25.22 68.04
C ALA A 35 -61.93 -26.07 69.29
N LYS A 36 -61.43 -27.31 69.27
CA LYS A 36 -61.50 -28.22 70.42
C LYS A 36 -60.96 -27.56 71.68
N GLY A 37 -61.68 -27.69 72.78
CA GLY A 37 -61.29 -27.12 74.07
C GLY A 37 -61.67 -25.65 74.26
N HIS A 38 -62.25 -25.00 73.27
CA HIS A 38 -62.75 -23.63 73.43
C HIS A 38 -64.00 -23.61 74.30
N LEU A 39 -64.14 -22.54 75.08
CA LEU A 39 -65.24 -22.39 76.02
C LEU A 39 -66.40 -21.67 75.35
N LEU A 40 -67.52 -22.39 75.17
CA LEU A 40 -68.80 -21.81 74.81
C LEU A 40 -69.49 -21.30 76.08
N VAL A 41 -69.90 -20.05 76.04
CA VAL A 41 -70.65 -19.39 77.10
C VAL A 41 -72.04 -19.01 76.58
N MET A 42 -73.07 -19.41 77.32
CA MET A 42 -74.47 -19.14 76.96
C MET A 42 -75.34 -18.89 78.20
N VAL A 43 -76.37 -18.05 78.04
CA VAL A 43 -77.32 -17.74 79.12
C VAL A 43 -78.58 -18.58 78.95
N THR A 44 -78.91 -19.38 79.96
CA THR A 44 -80.06 -20.28 79.96
C THR A 44 -81.01 -19.92 81.10
N GLY A 45 -82.03 -19.09 80.81
CA GLY A 45 -82.89 -18.53 81.85
C GLY A 45 -82.15 -17.45 82.64
N THR A 46 -82.03 -17.60 83.96
CA THR A 46 -81.32 -16.64 84.85
C THR A 46 -79.91 -17.09 85.25
N ALA A 47 -79.39 -18.19 84.68
CA ALA A 47 -78.04 -18.71 84.93
C ALA A 47 -77.18 -18.77 83.65
N VAL A 48 -75.85 -18.72 83.80
CA VAL A 48 -74.88 -18.89 82.69
C VAL A 48 -74.37 -20.32 82.69
N ASP A 49 -74.58 -21.03 81.58
CA ASP A 49 -74.04 -22.37 81.39
C ASP A 49 -72.79 -22.31 80.49
N LEU A 50 -71.82 -23.15 80.83
CA LEU A 50 -70.52 -23.25 80.17
C LEU A 50 -70.37 -24.63 79.53
N TYR A 51 -69.97 -24.68 78.27
CA TYR A 51 -69.74 -25.92 77.55
C TYR A 51 -68.40 -25.89 76.80
N GLU A 52 -67.75 -27.04 76.70
CA GLU A 52 -66.52 -27.18 75.92
C GLU A 52 -66.84 -27.59 74.48
N VAL A 53 -66.28 -26.89 73.51
CA VAL A 53 -66.33 -27.24 72.10
C VAL A 53 -65.43 -28.46 71.85
N ASP A 54 -65.94 -29.51 71.20
CA ASP A 54 -65.15 -30.68 70.80
C ASP A 54 -64.51 -30.46 69.42
N TYR A 55 -65.30 -30.13 68.39
CA TYR A 55 -64.76 -29.76 67.09
C TYR A 55 -65.80 -29.01 66.25
N SER A 56 -65.34 -28.19 65.31
CA SER A 56 -66.21 -27.58 64.29
C SER A 56 -66.23 -28.43 63.03
N GLU A 57 -67.42 -28.84 62.62
CA GLU A 57 -67.65 -29.58 61.37
C GLU A 57 -67.66 -28.63 60.17
N SER A 58 -68.21 -27.43 60.35
CA SER A 58 -68.27 -26.40 59.32
C SER A 58 -68.43 -25.01 59.94
N ASN A 59 -68.50 -23.95 59.12
CA ASN A 59 -68.76 -22.60 59.61
C ASN A 59 -70.09 -22.43 60.35
N THR A 60 -71.04 -23.34 60.14
CA THR A 60 -72.38 -23.27 60.73
C THR A 60 -72.67 -24.43 61.67
N VAL A 61 -71.74 -25.36 61.88
CA VAL A 61 -71.96 -26.51 62.77
C VAL A 61 -70.71 -26.82 63.57
N PHE A 62 -70.88 -26.96 64.88
CA PHE A 62 -69.87 -27.55 65.75
C PHE A 62 -70.52 -28.49 66.77
N TYR A 63 -69.69 -29.34 67.37
CA TYR A 63 -70.10 -30.29 68.39
C TYR A 63 -69.44 -29.94 69.72
N LEU A 64 -70.19 -30.14 70.79
CA LEU A 64 -69.75 -30.00 72.18
C LEU A 64 -69.20 -31.33 72.69
N VAL A 65 -68.28 -31.27 73.65
CA VAL A 65 -67.73 -32.47 74.31
C VAL A 65 -68.83 -33.20 75.06
N GLU A 66 -69.72 -32.45 75.73
CA GLU A 66 -70.84 -32.97 76.48
C GLU A 66 -72.18 -32.54 75.89
N ALA A 67 -73.22 -33.35 76.11
CA ALA A 67 -74.56 -33.05 75.61
C ALA A 67 -75.15 -31.83 76.31
N TYR A 68 -75.76 -30.94 75.53
CA TYR A 68 -76.36 -29.71 76.03
C TYR A 68 -77.48 -30.01 77.02
N ARG A 69 -77.39 -29.46 78.24
CA ARG A 69 -78.27 -29.82 79.36
C ARG A 69 -79.46 -28.87 79.51
N GLY A 70 -79.35 -27.67 78.96
CA GLY A 70 -80.37 -26.62 79.00
C GLY A 70 -81.61 -26.91 78.15
N ALA A 71 -82.62 -26.05 78.23
CA ALA A 71 -83.84 -26.18 77.44
C ALA A 71 -83.56 -25.96 75.94
N THR A 72 -84.16 -26.80 75.08
CA THR A 72 -84.08 -26.67 73.61
C THR A 72 -84.55 -25.30 73.16
N GLY A 73 -83.82 -24.67 72.23
CA GLY A 73 -84.22 -23.39 71.66
C GLY A 73 -83.34 -22.96 70.49
N THR A 74 -83.91 -22.09 69.65
CA THR A 74 -83.26 -21.49 68.48
C THR A 74 -83.01 -19.99 68.71
N GLY A 75 -82.09 -19.41 67.94
CA GLY A 75 -81.79 -17.97 67.99
C GLY A 75 -81.11 -17.51 69.30
N LYS A 76 -80.43 -18.42 70.00
CA LYS A 76 -79.76 -18.10 71.27
C LYS A 76 -78.49 -17.29 71.03
N ALA A 77 -78.30 -16.26 71.85
CA ALA A 77 -77.05 -15.52 71.91
C ALA A 77 -75.97 -16.39 72.57
N TYR A 78 -74.75 -16.28 72.06
CA TYR A 78 -73.63 -17.05 72.55
C TYR A 78 -72.34 -16.24 72.44
N ALA A 79 -71.33 -16.69 73.19
CA ALA A 79 -69.98 -16.21 72.99
C ALA A 79 -69.01 -17.39 73.16
N ILE A 80 -68.08 -17.56 72.23
CA ILE A 80 -67.00 -18.55 72.36
C ILE A 80 -65.72 -17.79 72.62
N ASP A 81 -65.06 -18.11 73.73
CA ASP A 81 -63.72 -17.61 73.99
C ASP A 81 -62.72 -18.35 73.08
N THR A 82 -62.15 -17.62 72.13
CA THR A 82 -61.12 -18.13 71.21
C THR A 82 -59.72 -17.67 71.61
N SER A 83 -59.56 -17.07 72.80
CA SER A 83 -58.33 -16.42 73.28
C SER A 83 -57.25 -17.35 73.83
N ARG A 84 -57.28 -18.66 73.51
CA ARG A 84 -56.11 -19.52 73.73
C ARG A 84 -55.02 -19.23 72.68
N THR A 85 -54.52 -18.01 72.70
CA THR A 85 -53.22 -17.60 72.16
C THR A 85 -52.13 -18.48 72.78
N ASP A 86 -51.15 -18.91 71.97
CA ASP A 86 -50.01 -19.78 72.32
C ASP A 86 -50.24 -21.32 72.34
N SER A 87 -51.00 -21.86 71.39
CA SER A 87 -51.01 -23.31 71.17
C SER A 87 -49.93 -23.78 70.17
N ILE A 88 -49.21 -24.85 70.54
CA ILE A 88 -48.16 -25.54 69.74
C ILE A 88 -48.55 -25.75 68.26
N PRO A 89 -49.82 -26.08 67.90
CA PRO A 89 -50.21 -26.29 66.51
C PRO A 89 -50.13 -25.04 65.61
N GLU A 90 -50.42 -23.84 66.12
CA GLU A 90 -50.34 -22.63 65.30
C GLU A 90 -48.88 -22.26 65.00
N PHE A 91 -48.01 -22.41 66.00
CA PHE A 91 -46.57 -22.26 65.84
C PHE A 91 -46.02 -23.24 64.81
N ALA A 92 -46.39 -24.53 64.90
CA ALA A 92 -45.94 -25.55 63.95
C ALA A 92 -46.36 -25.24 62.50
N ARG A 93 -47.56 -24.69 62.29
CA ARG A 93 -48.03 -24.33 60.94
C ARG A 93 -47.28 -23.14 60.36
N ARG A 94 -47.06 -22.08 61.15
CA ARG A 94 -46.26 -20.91 60.72
C ARG A 94 -44.80 -21.30 60.49
N LEU A 95 -44.25 -22.15 61.34
CA LEU A 95 -42.90 -22.69 61.18
C LEU A 95 -42.76 -23.50 59.88
N ASN A 96 -43.70 -24.41 59.58
CA ASN A 96 -43.67 -25.19 58.34
C ASN A 96 -43.78 -24.34 57.08
N ALA A 97 -44.65 -23.32 57.06
CA ALA A 97 -44.75 -22.40 55.92
C ALA A 97 -43.46 -21.60 55.71
N THR A 98 -42.84 -21.17 56.81
CA THR A 98 -41.57 -20.44 56.78
C THR A 98 -40.41 -21.34 56.31
N LEU A 99 -40.34 -22.58 56.79
CA LEU A 99 -39.35 -23.58 56.35
C LEU A 99 -39.50 -23.94 54.87
N GLY A 100 -40.72 -24.08 54.35
CA GLY A 100 -40.97 -24.33 52.94
C GLY A 100 -40.46 -23.19 52.04
N ALA A 101 -40.68 -21.94 52.44
CA ALA A 101 -40.16 -20.77 51.73
C ALA A 101 -38.62 -20.72 51.74
N TYR A 102 -37.99 -21.04 52.87
CA TYR A 102 -36.53 -21.11 52.98
C TYR A 102 -35.93 -22.23 52.11
N GLN A 103 -36.57 -23.40 52.05
CA GLN A 103 -36.11 -24.50 51.20
C GLN A 103 -36.16 -24.10 49.72
N GLN A 104 -37.26 -23.48 49.28
CA GLN A 104 -37.40 -23.02 47.89
C GLN A 104 -36.37 -21.96 47.50
N GLN A 105 -36.05 -21.03 48.41
CA GLN A 105 -34.98 -20.05 48.19
C GLN A 105 -33.60 -20.70 48.16
N SER A 106 -33.35 -21.70 49.02
CA SER A 106 -32.11 -22.46 49.04
C SER A 106 -31.91 -23.24 47.73
N ASP A 107 -32.95 -23.90 47.23
CA ASP A 107 -32.91 -24.67 45.98
C ASP A 107 -32.67 -23.75 44.77
N ALA A 108 -33.32 -22.58 44.74
CA ALA A 108 -33.10 -21.57 43.71
C ALA A 108 -31.66 -21.03 43.70
N PHE A 109 -31.10 -20.76 44.89
CA PHE A 109 -29.73 -20.31 45.03
C PHE A 109 -28.72 -21.39 44.62
N GLN A 110 -28.97 -22.64 44.99
CA GLN A 110 -28.14 -23.77 44.55
C GLN A 110 -28.20 -23.95 43.03
N ALA A 111 -29.38 -23.86 42.42
CA ALA A 111 -29.54 -23.90 40.97
C ALA A 111 -28.79 -22.76 40.26
N LEU A 112 -28.82 -21.54 40.80
CA LEU A 112 -28.09 -20.39 40.27
C LEU A 112 -26.57 -20.63 40.27
N LEU A 113 -26.03 -21.23 41.32
CA LEU A 113 -24.58 -21.43 41.47
C LEU A 113 -24.05 -22.67 40.75
N THR A 114 -24.86 -23.71 40.57
CA THR A 114 -24.35 -25.04 40.18
C THR A 114 -24.86 -25.57 38.85
N SER A 115 -25.96 -25.03 38.32
CA SER A 115 -26.61 -25.55 37.11
C SER A 115 -25.80 -25.30 35.84
N ASP A 116 -25.85 -26.27 34.92
CA ASP A 116 -25.28 -26.19 33.57
C ASP A 116 -26.33 -25.78 32.49
N ALA A 117 -27.59 -25.62 32.89
CA ALA A 117 -28.68 -25.25 31.98
C ALA A 117 -28.45 -23.86 31.36
N ALA A 118 -28.95 -23.64 30.14
CA ALA A 118 -28.82 -22.34 29.46
C ALA A 118 -29.47 -21.19 30.26
N THR A 119 -30.59 -21.49 30.88
CA THR A 119 -31.33 -20.60 31.78
C THR A 119 -31.95 -21.44 32.89
N ILE A 120 -32.18 -20.81 34.04
CA ILE A 120 -32.99 -21.35 35.14
C ILE A 120 -34.17 -20.41 35.40
N GLU A 121 -35.26 -20.95 35.93
CA GLU A 121 -36.44 -20.18 36.35
C GLU A 121 -36.49 -20.14 37.88
N VAL A 122 -36.62 -18.93 38.44
CA VAL A 122 -36.71 -18.69 39.88
C VAL A 122 -38.04 -18.03 40.21
N THR A 123 -38.80 -18.61 41.13
CA THR A 123 -40.06 -18.03 41.61
C THR A 123 -39.81 -17.18 42.85
N ALA A 124 -40.16 -15.90 42.80
CA ALA A 124 -40.06 -14.96 43.90
C ALA A 124 -41.15 -15.22 44.96
N PRO A 125 -41.00 -14.71 46.20
CA PRO A 125 -41.98 -14.89 47.29
C PRO A 125 -43.38 -14.34 47.00
N ASP A 126 -43.51 -13.45 46.03
CA ASP A 126 -44.78 -12.89 45.55
C ASP A 126 -45.45 -13.74 44.44
N GLY A 127 -44.82 -14.86 44.05
CA GLY A 127 -45.30 -15.77 42.99
C GLY A 127 -44.77 -15.44 41.58
N THR A 128 -44.00 -14.37 41.41
CA THR A 128 -43.45 -13.96 40.10
C THR A 128 -42.31 -14.87 39.66
N LYS A 129 -42.24 -15.21 38.37
CA LYS A 129 -41.17 -16.05 37.80
C LYS A 129 -40.12 -15.20 37.08
N HIS A 130 -38.84 -15.48 37.34
CA HIS A 130 -37.68 -14.81 36.72
C HIS A 130 -36.77 -15.81 36.01
N THR A 131 -36.43 -15.53 34.75
CA THR A 131 -35.45 -16.30 33.98
C THR A 131 -34.04 -15.74 34.21
N MET A 132 -33.11 -16.55 34.68
CA MET A 132 -31.74 -16.16 34.98
C MET A 132 -30.73 -17.07 34.29
N ILE A 133 -29.51 -16.57 34.05
CA ILE A 133 -28.39 -17.38 33.55
C ILE A 133 -27.59 -17.87 34.77
N PRO A 134 -27.35 -19.19 34.91
CA PRO A 134 -26.54 -19.72 36.01
C PRO A 134 -25.14 -19.09 36.08
N TRP A 135 -24.69 -18.80 37.30
CA TRP A 135 -23.40 -18.16 37.55
C TRP A 135 -22.23 -18.99 37.01
N LYS A 136 -22.30 -20.32 37.12
CA LYS A 136 -21.33 -21.26 36.54
C LYS A 136 -21.11 -21.09 35.03
N ARG A 137 -22.16 -20.71 34.29
CA ARG A 137 -22.06 -20.42 32.85
C ARG A 137 -21.47 -19.05 32.58
N VAL A 138 -21.83 -18.05 33.38
CA VAL A 138 -21.26 -16.70 33.28
C VAL A 138 -19.75 -16.76 33.50
N THR A 139 -19.28 -17.49 34.51
CA THR A 139 -17.85 -17.64 34.81
C THR A 139 -17.13 -18.43 33.72
N SER A 140 -17.64 -19.59 33.30
CA SER A 140 -16.99 -20.42 32.27
C SER A 140 -16.93 -19.75 30.89
N ALA A 141 -17.99 -19.04 30.47
CA ALA A 141 -17.97 -18.27 29.23
C ALA A 141 -17.01 -17.08 29.31
N GLY A 142 -16.98 -16.40 30.46
CA GLY A 142 -16.03 -15.32 30.76
C GLY A 142 -14.57 -15.78 30.72
N GLU A 143 -14.26 -16.92 31.33
CA GLU A 143 -12.93 -17.54 31.29
C GLU A 143 -12.51 -17.92 29.87
N GLY A 144 -13.42 -18.48 29.06
CA GLY A 144 -13.17 -18.79 27.67
C GLY A 144 -12.94 -17.55 26.80
N GLN A 145 -13.66 -16.45 27.05
CA GLN A 145 -13.42 -15.18 26.37
C GLN A 145 -12.11 -14.54 26.81
N ALA A 146 -11.79 -14.54 28.11
CA ALA A 146 -10.53 -14.02 28.64
C ALA A 146 -9.33 -14.78 28.08
N THR A 147 -9.43 -16.10 27.97
CA THR A 147 -8.37 -16.95 27.38
C THR A 147 -8.15 -16.62 25.90
N ARG A 148 -9.23 -16.51 25.11
CA ARG A 148 -9.13 -16.14 23.68
C ARG A 148 -8.59 -14.73 23.50
N ALA A 149 -9.06 -13.77 24.29
CA ALA A 149 -8.56 -12.40 24.26
C ALA A 149 -7.07 -12.34 24.60
N LYS A 150 -6.63 -13.12 25.60
CA LYS A 150 -5.20 -13.25 25.93
C LYS A 150 -4.40 -13.84 24.77
N VAL A 151 -4.86 -14.92 24.14
CA VAL A 151 -4.18 -15.53 22.99
C VAL A 151 -4.03 -14.54 21.83
N GLU A 152 -5.09 -13.79 21.50
CA GLU A 152 -5.02 -12.79 20.43
C GLU A 152 -4.14 -11.59 20.83
N ALA A 153 -4.15 -11.17 22.09
CA ALA A 153 -3.24 -10.15 22.61
C ALA A 153 -1.77 -10.60 22.54
N ASP A 154 -1.48 -11.86 22.90
CA ASP A 154 -0.13 -12.42 22.83
C ASP A 154 0.34 -12.54 21.36
N LYS A 155 -0.54 -12.90 20.41
CA LYS A 155 -0.24 -12.88 18.96
C LYS A 155 0.01 -11.48 18.42
N ALA A 156 -0.79 -10.50 18.85
CA ALA A 156 -0.63 -9.10 18.46
C ALA A 156 0.70 -8.54 18.98
N ALA A 157 1.06 -8.85 20.24
CA ALA A 157 2.36 -8.49 20.81
C ALA A 157 3.52 -9.12 20.01
N ALA A 158 3.46 -10.41 19.71
CA ALA A 158 4.49 -11.09 18.92
C ALA A 158 4.64 -10.50 17.50
N SER A 159 3.51 -10.12 16.88
CA SER A 159 3.52 -9.47 15.56
C SER A 159 4.09 -8.05 15.61
N ALA A 160 3.81 -7.30 16.69
CA ALA A 160 4.42 -6.00 16.92
C ALA A 160 5.94 -6.12 17.15
N ASP A 161 6.38 -7.08 17.96
CA ASP A 161 7.80 -7.35 18.19
C ASP A 161 8.53 -7.75 16.90
N LEU A 162 7.89 -8.58 16.07
CA LEU A 162 8.44 -8.93 14.76
C LEU A 162 8.56 -7.70 13.86
N ALA A 163 7.54 -6.83 13.83
CA ALA A 163 7.59 -5.59 13.04
C ALA A 163 8.72 -4.67 13.50
N VAL A 164 8.92 -4.51 14.82
CA VAL A 164 10.03 -3.72 15.38
C VAL A 164 11.38 -4.31 14.99
N ASN A 165 11.55 -5.63 15.10
CA ASN A 165 12.79 -6.29 14.70
C ASN A 165 13.06 -6.12 13.20
N VAL A 166 12.05 -6.25 12.34
CA VAL A 166 12.20 -6.01 10.89
C VAL A 166 12.65 -4.58 10.60
N VAL A 167 12.08 -3.58 11.27
CA VAL A 167 12.50 -2.18 11.10
C VAL A 167 13.94 -1.98 11.56
N ARG A 168 14.31 -2.51 12.73
CA ARG A 168 15.68 -2.41 13.26
C ARG A 168 16.70 -3.10 12.36
N ASP A 169 16.41 -4.32 11.93
CA ASP A 169 17.35 -5.16 11.17
C ASP A 169 17.47 -4.72 9.70
N SER A 170 16.52 -3.92 9.19
CA SER A 170 16.56 -3.31 7.85
C SER A 170 17.11 -1.89 7.82
N ALA A 171 17.32 -1.26 8.97
CA ALA A 171 17.87 0.09 9.05
C ALA A 171 19.29 0.13 8.50
N MET A 172 19.55 1.05 7.57
CA MET A 172 20.88 1.36 7.08
C MET A 172 21.42 2.58 7.83
N PRO A 173 22.66 2.55 8.35
CA PRO A 173 23.32 3.74 8.85
C PRO A 173 23.55 4.77 7.73
N LEU A 174 23.93 5.99 8.10
CA LEU A 174 24.34 7.00 7.13
C LEU A 174 25.43 6.43 6.20
N PRO A 175 25.32 6.58 4.87
CA PRO A 175 26.33 6.09 3.95
C PRO A 175 27.68 6.78 4.15
N ASP A 176 28.77 6.04 3.94
CA ASP A 176 30.13 6.59 3.91
C ASP A 176 30.30 7.58 2.74
N VAL A 177 29.60 7.31 1.63
CA VAL A 177 29.52 8.20 0.47
C VAL A 177 28.07 8.38 0.07
N TRP A 178 27.63 9.62 -0.11
CA TRP A 178 26.27 9.90 -0.57
C TRP A 178 26.23 11.10 -1.51
N LEU A 179 25.80 10.85 -2.75
CA LEU A 179 25.53 11.84 -3.77
C LEU A 179 24.05 11.81 -4.17
N PRO A 180 23.27 12.87 -3.85
CA PRO A 180 21.87 12.96 -4.27
C PRO A 180 21.69 12.98 -5.80
N LEU A 181 22.56 13.70 -6.52
CA LEU A 181 22.55 13.82 -7.99
C LEU A 181 21.17 14.22 -8.56
N ASN A 182 20.48 15.15 -7.90
CA ASN A 182 19.14 15.59 -8.27
C ASN A 182 19.12 16.98 -8.93
N ASP A 183 20.03 17.86 -8.54
CA ASP A 183 20.10 19.27 -8.91
C ASP A 183 21.54 19.78 -9.06
N ASP A 184 22.46 19.25 -8.26
CA ASP A 184 23.89 19.48 -8.41
C ASP A 184 24.75 18.23 -8.16
N LEU A 185 26.08 18.43 -8.18
CA LEU A 185 27.08 17.37 -7.96
C LEU A 185 27.56 17.31 -6.50
N ARG A 186 26.97 18.06 -5.56
CA ARG A 186 27.42 18.10 -4.17
C ARG A 186 27.14 16.77 -3.47
N MET A 187 28.01 16.47 -2.52
CA MET A 187 27.97 15.25 -1.73
C MET A 187 27.57 15.59 -0.31
N ILE A 188 26.80 14.71 0.32
CA ILE A 188 26.46 14.80 1.76
C ILE A 188 27.59 14.19 2.59
N THR A 189 28.09 13.02 2.18
CA THR A 189 29.24 12.33 2.77
C THR A 189 30.19 11.82 1.69
N GLY A 190 31.45 11.62 2.08
CA GLY A 190 32.51 11.09 1.22
C GLY A 190 33.61 12.09 0.88
N PHE A 191 34.42 11.74 -0.11
CA PHE A 191 35.53 12.53 -0.60
C PHE A 191 35.32 12.94 -2.06
N GLY A 192 35.67 14.16 -2.41
CA GLY A 192 35.40 14.71 -3.74
C GLY A 192 36.18 15.99 -3.96
N GLY A 193 35.92 16.64 -5.09
CA GLY A 193 36.51 17.95 -5.38
C GLY A 193 35.99 19.01 -4.41
N ASP A 194 36.88 19.88 -3.95
CA ASP A 194 36.53 20.96 -3.03
C ASP A 194 35.69 22.04 -3.73
N VAL A 195 34.62 22.46 -3.07
CA VAL A 195 33.92 23.71 -3.35
C VAL A 195 34.40 24.72 -2.31
N LYS A 196 35.13 25.74 -2.75
CA LYS A 196 35.76 26.73 -1.87
C LYS A 196 35.07 28.08 -1.91
N VAL A 197 35.07 28.76 -0.76
CA VAL A 197 34.79 30.20 -0.63
C VAL A 197 36.04 30.83 -0.01
N GLY A 198 36.83 31.53 -0.84
CA GLY A 198 38.20 31.89 -0.48
C GLY A 198 39.06 30.63 -0.32
N GLU A 199 39.68 30.45 0.84
CA GLU A 199 40.48 29.25 1.16
C GLU A 199 39.67 28.14 1.83
N LEU A 200 38.46 28.43 2.32
CA LEU A 200 37.64 27.50 3.09
C LEU A 200 36.87 26.54 2.17
N THR A 201 37.03 25.23 2.38
CA THR A 201 36.19 24.20 1.75
C THR A 201 34.83 24.15 2.45
N VAL A 202 33.76 24.52 1.72
CA VAL A 202 32.38 24.59 2.24
C VAL A 202 31.52 23.39 1.82
N ALA A 203 31.92 22.66 0.77
CA ALA A 203 31.27 21.43 0.33
C ALA A 203 32.24 20.59 -0.49
N LYS A 204 31.92 19.31 -0.67
CA LYS A 204 32.59 18.42 -1.63
C LYS A 204 31.62 18.06 -2.76
N ARG A 205 32.16 17.82 -3.96
CA ARG A 205 31.37 17.44 -5.13
C ARG A 205 32.01 16.35 -5.97
N ALA A 206 31.19 15.67 -6.77
CA ALA A 206 31.69 14.89 -7.90
C ALA A 206 32.34 15.80 -8.94
N ASN A 207 33.32 15.25 -9.65
CA ASN A 207 33.95 15.91 -10.78
C ASN A 207 33.17 15.60 -12.06
N PHE A 208 33.07 16.60 -12.94
CA PHE A 208 32.38 16.50 -14.21
C PHE A 208 33.22 17.16 -15.31
N GLU A 209 33.28 16.52 -16.48
CA GLU A 209 33.89 17.07 -17.68
C GLU A 209 33.06 16.68 -18.91
N ARG A 210 32.81 17.66 -19.77
CA ARG A 210 32.32 17.47 -21.13
C ARG A 210 32.86 18.61 -21.99
N ILE A 211 33.62 18.29 -23.03
CA ILE A 211 34.34 19.28 -23.85
C ILE A 211 33.45 19.97 -24.90
N THR A 212 32.17 19.62 -24.99
CA THR A 212 31.18 20.27 -25.87
C THR A 212 29.96 20.75 -25.09
N GLY A 213 29.20 21.67 -25.68
CA GLY A 213 27.83 21.93 -25.24
C GLY A 213 26.93 20.73 -25.48
N ALA A 214 25.80 20.67 -24.77
CA ALA A 214 24.80 19.62 -24.94
C ALA A 214 23.46 20.11 -24.40
N THR A 215 22.38 19.51 -24.85
CA THR A 215 21.04 19.92 -24.40
C THR A 215 20.47 19.00 -23.33
N TYR A 216 19.42 19.44 -22.64
CA TYR A 216 18.65 18.63 -21.71
C TYR A 216 17.22 19.16 -21.60
N VAL A 217 16.32 18.35 -21.07
CA VAL A 217 14.97 18.77 -20.69
C VAL A 217 14.99 19.31 -19.27
N ASP A 218 14.72 20.59 -19.13
CA ASP A 218 14.69 21.24 -17.84
C ASP A 218 13.56 20.71 -16.96
N LYS A 219 13.90 20.33 -15.73
CA LYS A 219 12.96 19.72 -14.78
C LYS A 219 11.84 20.67 -14.35
N SER A 220 12.07 21.99 -14.37
CA SER A 220 11.11 22.97 -13.86
C SER A 220 10.11 23.43 -14.92
N THR A 221 10.57 23.57 -16.17
CA THR A 221 9.78 24.10 -17.28
C THR A 221 9.33 23.01 -18.26
N GLY A 222 9.99 21.85 -18.26
CA GLY A 222 9.81 20.81 -19.29
C GLY A 222 10.34 21.21 -20.67
N LEU A 223 10.99 22.38 -20.78
CA LEU A 223 11.55 22.88 -22.02
C LEU A 223 12.97 22.37 -22.24
N ARG A 224 13.34 22.28 -23.51
CA ARG A 224 14.67 21.85 -23.93
C ARG A 224 15.64 23.03 -23.91
N LEU A 225 16.70 22.92 -23.12
CA LEU A 225 17.71 23.98 -22.94
C LEU A 225 19.10 23.50 -23.38
N ASP A 226 19.99 24.46 -23.64
CA ASP A 226 21.40 24.22 -23.93
C ASP A 226 22.25 24.38 -22.66
N ALA A 227 23.02 23.34 -22.32
CA ALA A 227 24.05 23.36 -21.29
C ALA A 227 25.42 23.64 -21.90
N ALA A 228 26.18 24.53 -21.27
CA ALA A 228 27.53 24.89 -21.68
C ALA A 228 28.52 23.71 -21.55
N ILE A 229 29.74 23.94 -22.05
CA ILE A 229 30.90 23.07 -21.80
C ILE A 229 31.09 22.92 -20.28
N ASN A 230 31.42 21.71 -19.82
CA ASN A 230 31.58 21.37 -18.39
C ASN A 230 30.35 21.65 -17.49
N ALA A 231 29.16 21.86 -18.06
CA ALA A 231 27.93 21.98 -17.28
C ALA A 231 27.23 20.62 -17.17
N PRO A 232 27.08 20.04 -15.96
CA PRO A 232 26.27 18.85 -15.75
C PRO A 232 24.80 19.13 -16.07
N ARG A 233 24.06 18.09 -16.47
CA ARG A 233 22.67 18.18 -16.93
C ARG A 233 21.77 17.38 -16.00
N PHE A 234 20.72 18.01 -15.47
CA PHE A 234 19.78 17.37 -14.57
C PHE A 234 18.38 17.42 -15.17
N GLU A 235 17.76 16.24 -15.31
CA GLU A 235 16.36 16.12 -15.73
C GLU A 235 15.53 15.57 -14.57
N ALA A 236 14.24 15.28 -14.80
CA ALA A 236 13.33 14.82 -13.74
C ALA A 236 13.84 13.57 -12.99
N GLN A 237 14.58 12.70 -13.69
CA GLN A 237 15.06 11.41 -13.21
C GLN A 237 16.43 11.47 -12.49
N GLY A 238 17.16 12.59 -12.57
CA GLY A 238 18.48 12.78 -11.95
C GLY A 238 19.53 13.36 -12.89
N LEU A 239 20.81 13.13 -12.58
CA LEU A 239 21.94 13.50 -13.42
C LEU A 239 21.93 12.69 -14.72
N LEU A 240 21.86 13.36 -15.86
CA LEU A 240 21.96 12.77 -17.18
C LEU A 240 23.42 12.56 -17.59
N ILE A 241 23.76 11.32 -17.95
CA ILE A 241 25.05 10.89 -18.45
C ILE A 241 24.85 10.15 -19.77
N GLU A 242 25.57 10.55 -20.82
CA GLU A 242 25.42 9.98 -22.15
C GLU A 242 26.77 9.74 -22.86
N LYS A 243 26.84 8.68 -23.69
CA LYS A 243 27.93 8.46 -24.65
C LYS A 243 28.14 9.63 -25.59
N ALA A 244 29.28 9.75 -26.26
CA ALA A 244 29.40 10.68 -27.38
C ALA A 244 28.42 10.31 -28.51
N SER A 245 27.92 11.31 -29.25
CA SER A 245 27.02 11.08 -30.38
C SER A 245 27.15 12.16 -31.43
N THR A 246 26.89 11.81 -32.69
CA THR A 246 26.97 12.71 -33.84
C THR A 246 25.61 12.80 -34.50
N ASN A 247 25.07 14.01 -34.63
CA ASN A 247 23.91 14.23 -35.49
C ASN A 247 24.38 14.21 -36.96
N LEU A 248 23.91 13.22 -37.69
CA LEU A 248 24.28 12.98 -39.08
C LEU A 248 23.57 13.93 -40.04
N PHE A 249 22.53 14.62 -39.60
CA PHE A 249 21.99 15.78 -40.32
C PHE A 249 22.88 17.00 -40.12
N THR A 250 23.08 17.74 -41.21
CA THR A 250 23.87 18.98 -41.22
C THR A 250 23.13 20.16 -40.58
N ALA A 251 21.81 20.08 -40.46
CA ALA A 251 20.98 21.04 -39.75
C ALA A 251 20.04 20.31 -38.80
N TYR A 252 19.99 20.75 -37.55
CA TYR A 252 19.11 20.16 -36.53
C TYR A 252 17.66 20.66 -36.63
N ASN A 253 17.39 21.69 -37.41
CA ASN A 253 16.09 22.36 -37.49
C ASN A 253 15.71 22.67 -38.94
N PHE A 254 14.54 23.28 -39.17
CA PHE A 254 14.14 23.66 -40.52
C PHE A 254 14.82 24.96 -40.95
N THR A 255 15.63 24.90 -42.00
CA THR A 255 16.35 26.06 -42.55
C THR A 255 15.51 26.85 -43.56
N GLY A 256 14.33 26.34 -43.94
CA GLY A 256 13.51 26.86 -45.04
C GLY A 256 13.57 25.99 -46.30
N SER A 257 14.61 25.16 -46.44
CA SER A 257 14.86 24.39 -47.68
C SER A 257 15.41 22.98 -47.46
N ASN A 258 15.88 22.63 -46.26
CA ASN A 258 16.47 21.31 -45.98
C ASN A 258 15.43 20.18 -45.86
N MET A 259 14.15 20.50 -45.73
CA MET A 259 13.03 19.56 -45.77
C MET A 259 12.16 19.85 -47.00
N THR A 260 11.52 18.83 -47.54
CA THR A 260 10.66 18.97 -48.73
C THR A 260 9.33 18.28 -48.54
N SER A 261 8.25 18.90 -49.00
CA SER A 261 6.96 18.19 -49.12
C SER A 261 7.04 17.19 -50.28
N ASN A 262 6.45 16.00 -50.09
CA ASN A 262 6.30 15.02 -51.16
C ASN A 262 5.41 15.49 -52.31
N ASN A 263 4.48 16.42 -52.05
CA ASN A 263 3.57 16.90 -53.07
C ASN A 263 3.45 18.43 -52.97
N VAL A 264 4.28 19.12 -53.75
CA VAL A 264 4.38 20.58 -53.77
C VAL A 264 3.17 21.26 -54.41
N GLU A 265 2.40 20.54 -55.23
CA GLU A 265 1.14 21.07 -55.80
C GLU A 265 0.04 21.14 -54.74
N ASN A 266 0.05 20.22 -53.77
CA ASN A 266 -1.02 20.06 -52.79
C ASN A 266 -0.64 20.49 -51.37
N SER A 267 0.64 20.82 -51.13
CA SER A 267 1.12 21.23 -49.82
C SER A 267 2.42 22.03 -49.87
N ILE A 268 2.62 22.87 -48.85
CA ILE A 268 3.79 23.74 -48.70
C ILE A 268 4.36 23.64 -47.29
N LEU A 269 5.66 23.89 -47.17
CA LEU A 269 6.33 24.07 -45.88
C LEU A 269 6.53 25.55 -45.61
N VAL A 270 6.01 26.03 -44.49
CA VAL A 270 6.19 27.40 -44.03
C VAL A 270 7.13 27.39 -42.83
N LYS A 271 8.20 28.20 -42.90
CA LYS A 271 9.12 28.36 -41.78
C LYS A 271 8.44 29.16 -40.67
N GLN A 272 8.53 28.66 -39.45
CA GLN A 272 8.04 29.27 -38.22
C GLN A 272 9.11 29.15 -37.13
N THR A 273 8.93 29.79 -35.98
CA THR A 273 9.89 29.74 -34.86
C THR A 273 9.16 29.57 -33.54
N ASP A 274 9.56 28.56 -32.76
CA ASP A 274 9.04 28.30 -31.41
C ASP A 274 10.10 27.55 -30.58
N PRO A 275 10.50 28.07 -29.40
CA PRO A 275 11.44 27.37 -28.51
C PRO A 275 11.01 25.95 -28.13
N ALA A 276 9.71 25.69 -27.98
CA ALA A 276 9.18 24.36 -27.67
C ALA A 276 9.40 23.35 -28.81
N MET A 277 9.60 23.83 -30.04
CA MET A 277 9.95 23.04 -31.22
C MET A 277 11.47 22.99 -31.47
N GLY A 278 12.26 23.60 -30.58
CA GLY A 278 13.72 23.71 -30.70
C GLY A 278 14.21 24.91 -31.52
N GLY A 279 13.32 25.88 -31.79
CA GLY A 279 13.61 27.07 -32.60
C GLY A 279 12.84 27.03 -33.91
N ASP A 280 13.55 27.20 -35.03
CA ASP A 280 12.91 27.21 -36.36
C ASP A 280 12.33 25.83 -36.73
N TYR A 281 11.07 25.80 -37.19
CA TYR A 281 10.37 24.58 -37.54
C TYR A 281 9.62 24.70 -38.88
N ALA A 282 9.34 23.56 -39.51
CA ALA A 282 8.53 23.47 -40.71
C ALA A 282 7.06 23.26 -40.34
N GLN A 283 6.19 24.15 -40.78
CA GLN A 283 4.74 23.96 -40.71
C GLN A 283 4.22 23.48 -42.06
N LEU A 284 3.74 22.24 -42.12
CA LEU A 284 3.11 21.69 -43.32
C LEU A 284 1.68 22.21 -43.45
N ARG A 285 1.37 22.85 -44.58
CA ARG A 285 0.03 23.35 -44.90
C ARG A 285 -0.50 22.74 -46.19
N SER A 286 -1.81 22.56 -46.27
CA SER A 286 -2.50 22.25 -47.52
C SER A 286 -2.49 23.47 -48.45
N VAL A 287 -2.29 23.25 -49.75
CA VAL A 287 -2.39 24.29 -50.80
C VAL A 287 -3.70 24.14 -51.56
N THR A 288 -4.13 22.91 -51.82
CA THR A 288 -5.33 22.57 -52.58
C THR A 288 -6.28 21.70 -51.76
N ALA A 289 -7.58 21.84 -52.04
CA ALA A 289 -8.65 21.10 -51.38
C ALA A 289 -8.93 19.74 -52.06
N VAL A 290 -7.91 18.88 -52.12
CA VAL A 290 -7.99 17.55 -52.76
C VAL A 290 -7.58 16.42 -51.83
N ALA A 291 -8.06 15.21 -52.07
CA ALA A 291 -7.55 14.02 -51.40
C ALA A 291 -6.15 13.69 -51.93
N ALA A 292 -5.14 13.77 -51.06
CA ALA A 292 -3.75 13.51 -51.42
C ALA A 292 -2.89 13.19 -50.19
N SER A 293 -1.90 12.33 -50.40
CA SER A 293 -0.84 12.05 -49.43
C SER A 293 0.00 13.31 -49.22
N ARG A 294 0.17 13.71 -47.96
CA ARG A 294 0.95 14.90 -47.57
C ARG A 294 1.90 14.50 -46.46
N TYR A 295 3.18 14.43 -46.78
CA TYR A 295 4.23 14.13 -45.83
C TYR A 295 5.49 14.93 -46.14
N ILE A 296 6.37 15.02 -45.15
CA ILE A 296 7.61 15.79 -45.18
C ILE A 296 8.76 14.81 -45.27
N TRP A 297 9.57 14.92 -46.33
CA TRP A 297 10.88 14.31 -46.37
C TRP A 297 11.84 15.12 -45.48
N LEU A 298 12.48 14.41 -44.56
CA LEU A 298 13.60 14.95 -43.79
C LEU A 298 14.85 14.99 -44.69
N PRO A 299 15.90 15.74 -44.29
CA PRO A 299 17.19 15.67 -44.98
C PRO A 299 17.67 14.22 -45.08
N SER A 300 18.49 13.92 -46.10
CA SER A 300 19.18 12.64 -46.14
C SER A 300 20.44 12.70 -45.27
N ALA A 301 20.76 11.61 -44.58
CA ALA A 301 22.01 11.47 -43.84
C ALA A 301 22.85 10.32 -44.41
N PRO A 302 24.19 10.44 -44.48
CA PRO A 302 25.05 9.32 -44.86
C PRO A 302 24.98 8.22 -43.81
N ALA A 303 25.01 6.96 -44.25
CA ALA A 303 24.89 5.81 -43.39
C ALA A 303 25.58 4.57 -43.95
N THR A 304 25.75 3.56 -43.10
CA THR A 304 26.41 2.30 -43.41
C THR A 304 25.39 1.17 -43.27
N GLU A 305 25.29 0.30 -44.28
CA GLU A 305 24.40 -0.86 -44.24
C GLU A 305 24.65 -1.74 -43.02
N GLY A 306 23.60 -2.39 -42.52
CA GLY A 306 23.66 -3.30 -41.37
C GLY A 306 23.88 -2.61 -40.02
N GLN A 307 24.07 -1.30 -39.97
CA GLN A 307 24.21 -0.56 -38.73
C GLN A 307 22.85 -0.09 -38.17
N PRO A 308 22.69 -0.05 -36.83
CA PRO A 308 21.53 0.54 -36.20
C PRO A 308 21.59 2.06 -36.26
N TYR A 309 20.45 2.69 -36.52
CA TYR A 309 20.28 4.14 -36.46
C TYR A 309 19.05 4.50 -35.67
N THR A 310 19.11 5.66 -35.02
CA THR A 310 17.97 6.29 -34.37
C THR A 310 17.65 7.61 -35.08
N VAL A 311 16.41 7.73 -35.56
CA VAL A 311 15.82 8.95 -36.09
C VAL A 311 14.96 9.57 -35.01
N THR A 312 15.22 10.83 -34.66
CA THR A 312 14.37 11.57 -33.74
C THR A 312 13.87 12.86 -34.32
N VAL A 313 12.59 13.15 -34.09
CA VAL A 313 11.88 14.32 -34.63
C VAL A 313 10.94 14.88 -33.57
N THR A 314 11.02 16.18 -33.30
CA THR A 314 10.00 16.89 -32.53
C THR A 314 8.84 17.26 -33.44
N VAL A 315 7.62 16.83 -33.08
CA VAL A 315 6.40 17.16 -33.82
C VAL A 315 5.38 17.81 -32.90
N ARG A 316 4.49 18.60 -33.48
CA ARG A 316 3.32 19.12 -32.79
C ARG A 316 2.13 19.15 -33.72
N ARG A 317 0.96 18.77 -33.20
CA ARG A 317 -0.31 18.95 -33.89
C ARG A 317 -0.78 20.40 -33.72
N PRO A 318 -0.86 21.21 -34.80
CA PRO A 318 -1.34 22.58 -34.72
C PRO A 318 -2.82 22.64 -34.31
N ALA A 319 -3.23 23.76 -33.71
CA ALA A 319 -4.63 23.98 -33.36
C ALA A 319 -5.55 23.86 -34.58
N GLY A 320 -6.63 23.08 -34.47
CA GLY A 320 -7.57 22.84 -35.57
C GLY A 320 -7.05 21.91 -36.68
N SER A 321 -5.88 21.28 -36.51
CA SER A 321 -5.40 20.29 -37.48
C SER A 321 -6.27 19.03 -37.45
N PRO A 322 -6.70 18.51 -38.62
CA PRO A 322 -7.41 17.23 -38.70
C PRO A 322 -6.49 16.01 -38.51
N ALA A 323 -5.16 16.19 -38.50
CA ALA A 323 -4.18 15.12 -38.36
C ALA A 323 -3.93 14.80 -36.88
N ASN A 324 -4.81 14.01 -36.29
CA ASN A 324 -4.68 13.52 -34.91
C ASN A 324 -3.66 12.39 -34.75
N ARG A 325 -3.07 11.91 -35.85
CA ARG A 325 -2.10 10.82 -35.86
C ARG A 325 -0.96 11.17 -36.80
N VAL A 326 0.25 10.76 -36.44
CA VAL A 326 1.45 10.95 -37.23
C VAL A 326 2.21 9.64 -37.37
N ARG A 327 2.83 9.45 -38.53
CA ARG A 327 3.77 8.38 -38.81
C ARG A 327 5.17 8.95 -38.94
N LEU A 328 6.11 8.40 -38.18
CA LEU A 328 7.54 8.55 -38.45
C LEU A 328 8.00 7.29 -39.18
N GLY A 329 8.69 7.46 -40.30
CA GLY A 329 9.15 6.33 -41.10
C GLY A 329 10.47 6.57 -41.81
N CYS A 330 11.13 5.47 -42.17
CA CYS A 330 12.25 5.40 -43.09
C CYS A 330 12.16 4.03 -43.77
N ASN A 331 11.91 4.03 -45.09
CA ASN A 331 11.67 2.79 -45.84
C ASN A 331 12.87 1.84 -45.86
N ASP A 332 14.07 2.36 -45.58
CA ASP A 332 15.32 1.60 -45.60
C ASP A 332 15.73 1.09 -44.20
N LEU A 333 15.00 1.46 -43.13
CA LEU A 333 15.22 0.92 -41.78
C LEU A 333 14.28 -0.26 -41.50
N THR A 334 14.72 -1.20 -40.66
CA THR A 334 13.85 -2.25 -40.10
C THR A 334 13.90 -2.21 -38.58
N PRO A 335 12.75 -1.99 -37.88
CA PRO A 335 11.43 -1.67 -38.42
C PRO A 335 11.42 -0.32 -39.17
N GLY A 336 10.57 -0.19 -40.19
CA GLY A 336 10.61 0.95 -41.12
C GLY A 336 9.67 2.10 -40.81
N SER A 337 8.70 1.94 -39.90
CA SER A 337 7.87 3.05 -39.43
C SER A 337 7.01 2.66 -38.24
N PHE A 338 6.54 3.65 -37.50
CA PHE A 338 5.48 3.49 -36.51
C PHE A 338 4.53 4.69 -36.54
N TYR A 339 3.39 4.56 -35.85
CA TYR A 339 2.41 5.62 -35.69
C TYR A 339 2.24 6.00 -34.23
N ILE A 340 1.94 7.27 -33.98
CA ILE A 340 1.50 7.76 -32.67
C ILE A 340 0.34 8.74 -32.84
N ASP A 341 -0.55 8.77 -31.87
CA ASP A 341 -1.60 9.77 -31.79
C ASP A 341 -1.05 11.05 -31.15
N LEU A 342 -1.48 12.20 -31.67
CA LEU A 342 -1.06 13.51 -31.21
C LEU A 342 -2.21 14.26 -30.54
N VAL A 343 -1.91 14.77 -29.35
CA VAL A 343 -2.73 15.76 -28.66
C VAL A 343 -2.48 17.12 -29.29
N GLU A 344 -3.54 17.89 -29.49
CA GLU A 344 -3.45 19.23 -30.05
C GLU A 344 -2.58 20.15 -29.18
N GLY A 345 -1.69 20.93 -29.81
CA GLY A 345 -0.80 21.88 -29.14
C GLY A 345 0.40 21.27 -28.41
N GLN A 346 0.40 19.96 -28.15
CA GLN A 346 1.50 19.30 -27.46
C GLN A 346 2.67 19.01 -28.41
N ALA A 347 3.85 19.52 -28.08
CA ALA A 347 5.10 19.11 -28.72
C ALA A 347 5.55 17.75 -28.13
N VAL A 348 5.89 16.80 -29.00
CA VAL A 348 6.28 15.44 -28.63
C VAL A 348 7.48 15.02 -29.47
N ASP A 349 8.44 14.36 -28.84
CA ASP A 349 9.55 13.72 -29.52
C ASP A 349 9.17 12.34 -30.01
N LEU A 350 9.27 12.12 -31.33
CA LEU A 350 9.13 10.83 -31.98
C LEU A 350 10.51 10.20 -32.12
N VAL A 351 10.71 9.01 -31.58
CA VAL A 351 11.96 8.25 -31.70
C VAL A 351 11.70 6.96 -32.47
N MET A 352 12.41 6.77 -33.58
CA MET A 352 12.43 5.51 -34.34
C MET A 352 13.84 4.94 -34.35
N SER A 353 13.99 3.66 -34.01
CA SER A 353 15.26 2.96 -34.15
C SER A 353 15.09 1.76 -35.08
N GLY A 354 16.09 1.51 -35.92
CA GLY A 354 16.08 0.38 -36.84
C GLY A 354 17.44 0.14 -37.47
N VAL A 355 17.60 -1.04 -38.06
CA VAL A 355 18.82 -1.43 -38.79
C VAL A 355 18.68 -1.06 -40.26
N LEU A 356 19.71 -0.42 -40.83
CA LEU A 356 19.73 -0.07 -42.24
C LEU A 356 19.84 -1.32 -43.12
N ALA A 357 18.96 -1.44 -44.11
CA ALA A 357 18.92 -2.56 -45.03
C ALA A 357 20.22 -2.71 -45.86
N ALA A 358 20.51 -3.94 -46.29
CA ALA A 358 21.63 -4.23 -47.18
C ALA A 358 21.51 -3.48 -48.52
N GLY A 359 22.64 -3.05 -49.07
CA GLY A 359 22.74 -2.26 -50.31
C GLY A 359 22.38 -0.79 -50.15
N LYS A 360 22.17 -0.29 -48.91
CA LYS A 360 21.79 1.11 -48.63
C LYS A 360 22.92 1.85 -47.94
N ASN A 361 23.05 3.14 -48.27
CA ASN A 361 24.12 4.01 -47.77
C ASN A 361 23.61 5.38 -47.27
N THR A 362 22.29 5.55 -47.17
CA THR A 362 21.67 6.78 -46.72
C THR A 362 20.44 6.49 -45.88
N ILE A 363 20.19 7.34 -44.88
CA ILE A 363 18.94 7.38 -44.13
C ILE A 363 18.04 8.42 -44.80
N LYS A 364 16.87 7.98 -45.25
CA LYS A 364 15.82 8.81 -45.86
C LYS A 364 14.54 8.68 -45.06
N ALA A 365 14.43 9.50 -44.03
CA ALA A 365 13.28 9.49 -43.13
C ALA A 365 12.21 10.49 -43.58
N PHE A 366 10.97 10.25 -43.17
CA PHE A 366 9.84 11.11 -43.44
C PHE A 366 8.91 11.19 -42.23
N VAL A 367 8.18 12.30 -42.14
CA VAL A 367 7.14 12.53 -41.15
C VAL A 367 5.83 12.75 -41.87
N TRP A 368 4.81 11.98 -41.52
CA TRP A 368 3.57 11.94 -42.25
C TRP A 368 2.36 12.11 -41.33
N PRO A 369 1.65 13.27 -41.40
CA PRO A 369 0.33 13.40 -40.77
C PRO A 369 -0.69 12.48 -41.43
N HIS A 370 -1.27 11.57 -40.66
CA HIS A 370 -2.25 10.61 -41.13
C HIS A 370 -3.66 11.18 -40.97
N ILE A 371 -4.42 11.24 -42.07
CA ILE A 371 -5.80 11.75 -42.11
C ILE A 371 -6.65 10.74 -42.88
N GLY A 372 -7.32 9.84 -42.16
CA GLY A 372 -8.16 8.79 -42.73
C GLY A 372 -7.35 7.61 -43.31
N SER A 373 -6.53 7.84 -44.34
CA SER A 373 -5.71 6.82 -45.02
C SER A 373 -4.36 7.37 -45.50
N ASP A 374 -3.49 6.47 -45.99
CA ASP A 374 -2.24 6.81 -46.68
C ASP A 374 -2.46 7.55 -48.02
N SER A 375 -3.69 7.60 -48.55
CA SER A 375 -4.00 8.49 -49.68
C SER A 375 -4.42 9.89 -49.23
N GLY A 376 -4.64 10.09 -47.93
CA GLY A 376 -5.11 11.32 -47.31
C GLY A 376 -6.56 11.67 -47.65
N ALA A 377 -7.22 12.41 -46.76
CA ALA A 377 -8.52 13.04 -47.05
C ALA A 377 -8.35 14.39 -47.77
N ALA A 378 -9.44 14.90 -48.35
CA ALA A 378 -9.50 16.28 -48.79
C ALA A 378 -9.48 17.22 -47.57
N VAL A 379 -8.57 18.20 -47.58
CA VAL A 379 -8.44 19.19 -46.51
C VAL A 379 -8.51 20.57 -47.14
N PRO A 380 -9.29 21.53 -46.59
CA PRO A 380 -9.36 22.90 -47.12
C PRO A 380 -7.97 23.53 -47.29
N ALA A 381 -7.81 24.39 -48.29
CA ALA A 381 -6.55 25.10 -48.53
C ALA A 381 -6.16 25.97 -47.32
N GLY A 382 -4.86 26.06 -47.03
CA GLY A 382 -4.30 26.88 -45.97
C GLY A 382 -4.29 26.24 -44.58
N VAL A 383 -4.94 25.09 -44.37
CA VAL A 383 -4.98 24.40 -43.07
C VAL A 383 -3.59 23.89 -42.68
N ALA A 384 -3.17 24.17 -41.45
CA ALA A 384 -1.96 23.63 -40.86
C ALA A 384 -2.19 22.18 -40.44
N LEU A 385 -1.38 21.27 -40.98
CA LEU A 385 -1.51 19.83 -40.77
C LEU A 385 -0.59 19.35 -39.65
N LEU A 386 0.67 19.76 -39.68
CA LEU A 386 1.70 19.28 -38.76
C LEU A 386 2.83 20.29 -38.65
N ASP A 387 3.32 20.50 -37.43
CA ASP A 387 4.58 21.20 -37.17
C ASP A 387 5.70 20.17 -36.97
N VAL A 388 6.85 20.36 -37.62
CA VAL A 388 8.05 19.51 -37.53
C VAL A 388 9.26 20.37 -37.19
N GLY A 389 9.79 20.21 -35.99
CA GLY A 389 10.87 21.01 -35.41
C GLY A 389 12.21 20.30 -35.43
N ASP A 390 12.85 20.23 -34.27
CA ASP A 390 14.14 19.59 -34.04
C ASP A 390 14.20 18.17 -34.65
N ILE A 391 15.23 17.93 -35.44
CA ILE A 391 15.53 16.67 -36.11
C ILE A 391 16.95 16.19 -35.80
N GLN A 392 17.09 14.88 -35.67
CA GLN A 392 18.36 14.24 -35.41
C GLN A 392 18.38 12.82 -35.98
N VAL A 393 19.51 12.43 -36.58
CA VAL A 393 19.82 11.03 -36.88
C VAL A 393 21.16 10.69 -36.28
N GLU A 394 21.23 9.58 -35.55
CA GLU A 394 22.41 9.12 -34.84
C GLU A 394 22.64 7.63 -35.08
N LEU A 395 23.91 7.21 -35.02
CA LEU A 395 24.28 5.79 -35.00
C LEU A 395 23.92 5.18 -33.64
N GLY A 396 23.30 4.00 -33.66
CA GLY A 396 22.92 3.23 -32.47
C GLY A 396 21.42 3.08 -32.27
N ASN A 397 21.05 2.19 -31.35
CA ASN A 397 19.66 1.88 -31.01
C ASN A 397 19.01 2.82 -29.98
N VAL A 398 19.77 3.78 -29.44
CA VAL A 398 19.32 4.66 -28.35
C VAL A 398 19.57 6.10 -28.75
N SER A 399 18.51 6.91 -28.76
CA SER A 399 18.59 8.35 -28.98
C SER A 399 19.35 9.03 -27.84
N THR A 400 20.17 10.03 -28.17
CA THR A 400 20.77 10.91 -27.15
C THR A 400 20.17 12.30 -27.19
N SER A 401 20.49 13.13 -26.20
CA SER A 401 20.13 14.54 -26.20
C SER A 401 20.52 15.23 -27.51
N ARG A 402 19.65 16.10 -28.06
CA ARG A 402 19.95 16.59 -29.42
C ARG A 402 21.20 17.43 -29.53
N VAL A 403 21.90 17.21 -30.63
CA VAL A 403 23.10 17.90 -31.03
C VAL A 403 22.71 18.96 -32.06
N ARG A 404 23.01 20.22 -31.73
CA ARG A 404 22.68 21.39 -32.54
C ARG A 404 23.65 21.49 -33.73
N SER A 405 23.33 20.87 -34.86
CA SER A 405 24.07 20.99 -36.12
C SER A 405 23.63 22.18 -36.97
N SER A 406 24.59 22.94 -37.52
CA SER A 406 24.30 24.09 -38.39
C SER A 406 25.24 24.10 -39.59
N GLY A 407 24.71 23.73 -40.77
CA GLY A 407 25.46 23.63 -42.02
C GLY A 407 26.41 22.43 -42.14
N ALA A 408 26.73 21.73 -41.04
CA ALA A 408 27.61 20.57 -41.02
C ALA A 408 27.22 19.59 -39.89
N GLN A 409 27.61 18.31 -40.04
CA GLN A 409 27.47 17.33 -38.97
C GLN A 409 28.20 17.80 -37.72
N THR A 410 27.57 17.61 -36.56
CA THR A 410 28.12 18.06 -35.28
C THR A 410 28.13 16.90 -34.30
N ARG A 411 29.19 16.82 -33.50
CA ARG A 411 29.38 15.80 -32.48
C ARG A 411 29.24 16.41 -31.09
N ARG A 412 28.47 15.74 -30.23
CA ARG A 412 28.49 15.93 -28.78
C ARG A 412 29.43 14.90 -28.18
N GLU A 413 30.30 15.37 -27.30
CA GLU A 413 31.23 14.52 -26.58
C GLU A 413 30.58 13.87 -25.35
N GLN A 414 31.16 12.76 -24.92
CA GLN A 414 30.66 11.99 -23.78
C GLN A 414 30.74 12.79 -22.47
N ASP A 415 29.80 12.52 -21.56
CA ASP A 415 29.88 13.03 -20.19
C ASP A 415 30.85 12.19 -19.36
N LYS A 416 31.75 12.84 -18.62
CA LYS A 416 32.68 12.17 -17.71
C LYS A 416 32.33 12.56 -16.29
N VAL A 417 32.02 11.58 -15.44
CA VAL A 417 31.67 11.82 -14.03
C VAL A 417 32.48 10.90 -13.13
N TRP A 418 33.15 11.46 -12.12
CA TRP A 418 33.99 10.66 -11.23
C TRP A 418 34.23 11.26 -9.85
N LEU A 419 34.58 10.38 -8.92
CA LEU A 419 35.14 10.69 -7.62
C LEU A 419 36.56 10.12 -7.51
N GLN A 420 37.30 10.55 -6.50
CA GLN A 420 38.50 9.81 -6.10
C GLN A 420 38.09 8.41 -5.62
N GLU A 421 38.85 7.38 -5.97
CA GLU A 421 38.58 6.03 -5.47
C GLU A 421 38.89 5.93 -3.97
N LEU A 422 40.07 6.42 -3.57
CA LEU A 422 40.54 6.36 -2.19
C LEU A 422 39.57 7.11 -1.25
N GLY A 423 39.15 6.43 -0.20
CA GLY A 423 38.24 6.96 0.81
C GLY A 423 36.76 6.85 0.45
N ASN A 424 36.42 6.68 -0.83
CA ASN A 424 35.03 6.45 -1.25
C ASN A 424 34.71 4.98 -1.44
N MET A 425 35.66 4.20 -1.95
CA MET A 425 35.54 2.75 -2.12
C MET A 425 36.51 2.02 -1.19
N LEU A 426 36.23 0.73 -0.96
CA LEU A 426 37.08 -0.22 -0.25
C LEU A 426 37.88 -1.09 -1.22
N PRO A 427 39.01 -1.72 -0.80
CA PRO A 427 39.69 -2.66 -1.66
C PRO A 427 38.79 -3.86 -1.94
N LEU A 428 38.99 -4.52 -3.08
CA LEU A 428 38.09 -5.55 -3.61
C LEU A 428 37.88 -6.78 -2.70
N ASN A 429 38.80 -7.02 -1.76
CA ASN A 429 38.72 -8.10 -0.78
C ASN A 429 37.98 -7.73 0.52
N ARG A 430 37.39 -6.52 0.59
CA ARG A 430 36.58 -6.08 1.72
C ARG A 430 35.12 -5.97 1.33
N ASP A 431 34.28 -6.09 2.34
CA ASP A 431 32.84 -5.96 2.23
C ASP A 431 32.43 -4.52 1.91
N PHE A 432 31.56 -4.35 0.92
CA PHE A 432 30.96 -3.05 0.62
C PHE A 432 29.58 -3.21 -0.01
N THR A 433 28.81 -2.13 0.04
CA THR A 433 27.51 -2.02 -0.62
C THR A 433 27.47 -0.73 -1.42
N LEU A 434 27.10 -0.82 -2.69
CA LEU A 434 26.86 0.30 -3.60
C LEU A 434 25.38 0.29 -3.98
N SER A 435 24.66 1.40 -3.85
CA SER A 435 23.27 1.51 -4.28
C SER A 435 22.99 2.82 -5.00
N PHE A 436 22.25 2.76 -6.11
CA PHE A 436 21.79 3.93 -6.85
C PHE A 436 20.52 3.63 -7.65
N THR A 437 19.78 4.66 -8.03
CA THR A 437 18.61 4.54 -8.90
C THR A 437 19.09 5.03 -10.23
N ALA A 438 18.93 4.19 -11.24
CA ALA A 438 19.18 4.59 -12.59
C ALA A 438 18.00 4.19 -13.47
N ASP A 439 17.66 5.04 -14.43
CA ASP A 439 17.14 4.54 -15.69
C ASP A 439 18.33 4.34 -16.62
N ILE A 440 18.27 3.30 -17.43
CA ILE A 440 19.40 2.92 -18.27
C ILE A 440 18.86 2.58 -19.64
N GLN A 441 19.49 3.16 -20.66
CA GLN A 441 19.28 2.82 -22.06
C GLN A 441 20.65 2.58 -22.70
N TYR A 442 20.79 1.49 -23.42
CA TYR A 442 22.05 1.05 -24.00
C TYR A 442 21.81 0.37 -25.34
N ASP A 443 22.86 0.26 -26.15
CA ASP A 443 22.84 -0.61 -27.32
C ASP A 443 23.22 -2.04 -26.89
N PRO A 444 22.43 -3.09 -27.20
CA PRO A 444 22.77 -4.46 -26.80
C PRO A 444 24.10 -4.97 -27.37
N ALA A 445 24.57 -4.39 -28.48
CA ALA A 445 25.86 -4.69 -29.07
C ALA A 445 27.03 -3.97 -28.35
N ASP A 446 26.73 -2.93 -27.58
CA ASP A 446 27.73 -2.10 -26.91
C ASP A 446 28.26 -2.77 -25.63
N TYR A 447 29.55 -2.52 -25.36
CA TYR A 447 30.13 -2.69 -24.05
C TYR A 447 29.80 -1.44 -23.22
N ALA A 448 28.68 -1.45 -22.48
CA ALA A 448 28.25 -0.30 -21.69
C ALA A 448 28.70 -0.42 -20.23
N CYS A 449 29.40 0.58 -19.70
CA CYS A 449 29.77 0.64 -18.29
C CYS A 449 28.86 1.60 -17.52
N PHE A 450 28.28 1.13 -16.41
CA PHE A 450 27.41 1.95 -15.54
C PHE A 450 28.17 2.56 -14.36
N TYR A 451 29.17 1.84 -13.90
CA TYR A 451 30.03 2.21 -12.81
C TYR A 451 31.32 1.41 -12.95
N ALA A 452 32.45 2.05 -12.67
CA ALA A 452 33.73 1.38 -12.48
C ALA A 452 34.53 2.08 -11.37
N SER A 453 35.09 1.31 -10.46
CA SER A 453 36.15 1.74 -9.56
C SER A 453 37.40 0.98 -9.94
N GLY A 454 38.49 1.68 -10.15
CA GLY A 454 39.80 1.08 -10.32
C GLY A 454 40.25 0.82 -11.76
N LEU A 455 41.39 0.15 -11.91
CA LEU A 455 42.03 -0.21 -13.18
C LEU A 455 41.57 -1.59 -13.68
N PRO A 456 41.68 -1.89 -15.00
CA PRO A 456 41.21 -3.15 -15.60
C PRO A 456 41.64 -4.46 -14.91
N SER A 457 42.82 -4.48 -14.27
CA SER A 457 43.34 -5.64 -13.54
C SER A 457 42.88 -5.73 -12.08
N ALA A 458 42.34 -4.65 -11.51
CA ALA A 458 41.92 -4.52 -10.12
C ALA A 458 40.75 -3.53 -10.02
N MET A 459 39.61 -3.87 -10.64
CA MET A 459 38.42 -3.02 -10.68
C MET A 459 37.19 -3.70 -10.11
N SER A 460 36.30 -2.88 -9.55
CA SER A 460 34.90 -3.26 -9.39
C SER A 460 34.08 -2.52 -10.44
N ARG A 461 33.25 -3.20 -11.22
CA ARG A 461 32.43 -2.54 -12.24
C ARG A 461 31.10 -3.23 -12.45
N PHE A 462 30.09 -2.44 -12.80
CA PHE A 462 28.82 -2.94 -13.28
C PHE A 462 28.65 -2.55 -14.74
N ILE A 463 28.45 -3.55 -15.59
CA ILE A 463 28.48 -3.37 -17.05
C ILE A 463 27.44 -4.22 -17.75
N ILE A 464 27.25 -3.89 -19.03
CA ILE A 464 26.75 -4.78 -20.05
C ILE A 464 27.92 -5.41 -20.79
N TRP A 465 27.82 -6.72 -20.95
CA TRP A 465 28.72 -7.57 -21.69
C TRP A 465 27.97 -8.26 -22.83
N ALA A 466 28.65 -8.46 -23.96
CA ALA A 466 28.26 -9.22 -25.15
C ALA A 466 26.77 -9.59 -25.29
N ALA A 467 26.10 -8.97 -26.27
CA ALA A 467 24.68 -9.22 -26.61
C ALA A 467 23.69 -8.95 -25.46
N GLY A 468 24.02 -8.02 -24.54
CA GLY A 468 23.09 -7.51 -23.54
C GLY A 468 23.10 -8.18 -22.15
N SER A 469 24.03 -9.12 -21.88
CA SER A 469 24.16 -9.71 -20.54
C SER A 469 24.73 -8.70 -19.55
N THR A 470 24.31 -8.70 -18.28
CA THR A 470 24.91 -7.80 -17.29
C THR A 470 25.87 -8.52 -16.37
N ARG A 471 26.91 -7.82 -15.95
CA ARG A 471 27.95 -8.36 -15.09
C ARG A 471 28.35 -7.34 -14.04
N PHE A 472 28.35 -7.78 -12.78
CA PHE A 472 29.01 -7.10 -11.70
C PHE A 472 30.34 -7.80 -11.39
N TYR A 473 31.43 -7.15 -11.81
CA TYR A 473 32.80 -7.59 -11.58
C TYR A 473 33.32 -7.04 -10.27
N VAL A 474 34.07 -7.88 -9.57
CA VAL A 474 35.00 -7.49 -8.51
C VAL A 474 36.29 -8.24 -8.81
N GLY A 475 37.22 -7.52 -9.45
CA GLY A 475 38.43 -8.00 -10.09
C GLY A 475 38.22 -8.43 -11.55
N SER A 476 39.05 -9.34 -12.06
CA SER A 476 39.21 -9.62 -13.49
C SER A 476 38.50 -10.89 -13.97
N THR A 477 38.29 -11.87 -13.09
CA THR A 477 37.87 -13.22 -13.49
C THR A 477 36.47 -13.60 -13.02
N THR A 478 36.03 -13.08 -11.87
CA THR A 478 34.78 -13.53 -11.24
C THR A 478 33.73 -12.43 -11.23
N PHE A 479 32.49 -12.78 -11.55
CA PHE A 479 31.39 -11.83 -11.62
C PHE A 479 30.06 -12.49 -11.29
N ALA A 480 29.12 -11.68 -10.80
CA ALA A 480 27.70 -12.03 -10.78
C ALA A 480 27.10 -11.61 -12.13
N SER A 481 26.26 -12.44 -12.76
CA SER A 481 25.70 -12.12 -14.07
C SER A 481 24.24 -12.45 -14.23
N LEU A 482 23.54 -11.62 -15.00
CA LEU A 482 22.19 -11.89 -15.49
C LEU A 482 22.24 -12.07 -17.00
N SER A 483 21.46 -13.02 -17.51
CA SER A 483 21.24 -13.15 -18.95
C SER A 483 20.54 -11.89 -19.49
N PRO A 484 20.64 -11.61 -20.81
CA PRO A 484 19.94 -10.47 -21.41
C PRO A 484 18.44 -10.46 -21.07
N THR A 485 17.78 -11.62 -21.14
CA THR A 485 16.36 -11.78 -20.81
C THR A 485 16.06 -11.47 -19.35
N GLN A 486 16.89 -11.96 -18.42
CA GLN A 486 16.71 -11.69 -16.99
C GLN A 486 16.91 -10.21 -16.68
N PHE A 487 17.95 -9.61 -17.23
CA PHE A 487 18.23 -8.20 -17.00
C PHE A 487 17.12 -7.32 -17.57
N GLN A 488 16.67 -7.55 -18.80
CA GLN A 488 15.58 -6.78 -19.41
C GLN A 488 14.26 -6.92 -18.64
N ALA A 489 13.98 -8.08 -18.05
CA ALA A 489 12.78 -8.28 -17.23
C ALA A 489 12.84 -7.51 -15.90
N LEU A 490 14.01 -7.48 -15.25
CA LEU A 490 14.20 -6.80 -13.97
C LEU A 490 14.42 -5.29 -14.13
N MET A 491 15.08 -4.88 -15.21
CA MET A 491 15.42 -3.51 -15.55
C MET A 491 15.12 -3.23 -17.02
N PRO A 492 13.84 -3.05 -17.39
CA PRO A 492 13.47 -2.59 -18.72
C PRO A 492 14.12 -1.24 -19.04
N MET A 493 14.58 -1.07 -20.27
CA MET A 493 15.22 0.17 -20.71
C MET A 493 14.31 1.40 -20.48
N GLY A 494 14.88 2.48 -19.95
CA GLY A 494 14.15 3.72 -19.68
C GLY A 494 13.21 3.68 -18.46
N VAL A 495 13.21 2.59 -17.69
CA VAL A 495 12.46 2.50 -16.43
C VAL A 495 13.43 2.65 -15.25
N PRO A 496 13.27 3.69 -14.40
CA PRO A 496 14.11 3.85 -13.23
C PRO A 496 14.00 2.66 -12.27
N ARG A 497 15.12 2.05 -11.91
CA ARG A 497 15.21 0.96 -10.92
C ARG A 497 16.31 1.26 -9.91
N ARG A 498 16.09 0.87 -8.65
CA ARG A 498 17.19 0.79 -7.68
C ARG A 498 18.04 -0.43 -7.99
N ILE A 499 19.33 -0.21 -8.18
CA ILE A 499 20.35 -1.24 -8.29
C ILE A 499 21.18 -1.19 -7.01
N THR A 500 21.36 -2.35 -6.39
CA THR A 500 22.24 -2.51 -5.23
C THR A 500 23.24 -3.63 -5.51
N LEU A 501 24.52 -3.30 -5.45
CA LEU A 501 25.64 -4.21 -5.65
C LEU A 501 26.31 -4.44 -4.30
N ILE A 502 26.47 -5.69 -3.90
CA ILE A 502 27.04 -6.04 -2.59
C ILE A 502 28.23 -6.94 -2.80
N ARG A 503 29.35 -6.59 -2.18
CA ARG A 503 30.47 -7.51 -1.98
C ARG A 503 30.39 -8.03 -0.54
N ARG A 504 30.26 -9.35 -0.38
CA ARG A 504 30.23 -10.04 0.91
C ARG A 504 31.30 -11.12 0.93
N GLY A 505 32.38 -10.88 1.63
CA GLY A 505 33.58 -11.70 1.65
C GLY A 505 34.12 -11.90 0.24
N ASP A 506 34.09 -13.14 -0.20
CA ASP A 506 34.56 -13.58 -1.51
C ASP A 506 33.46 -13.58 -2.59
N LYS A 507 32.22 -13.18 -2.28
CA LYS A 507 31.09 -13.21 -3.24
C LYS A 507 30.53 -11.84 -3.55
N SER A 508 30.07 -11.68 -4.79
CA SER A 508 29.42 -10.48 -5.29
C SER A 508 27.94 -10.79 -5.54
N GLU A 509 27.05 -9.89 -5.13
CA GLU A 509 25.61 -10.01 -5.29
C GLU A 509 25.05 -8.81 -6.07
N MET A 510 24.07 -9.07 -6.92
CA MET A 510 23.26 -8.02 -7.55
C MET A 510 21.83 -8.11 -7.05
N TRP A 511 21.31 -6.96 -6.64
CA TRP A 511 19.93 -6.77 -6.21
C TRP A 511 19.28 -5.68 -7.05
N ILE A 512 18.06 -5.94 -7.53
CA ILE A 512 17.28 -4.99 -8.33
C ILE A 512 15.94 -4.79 -7.63
N SER A 513 15.60 -3.54 -7.29
CA SER A 513 14.38 -3.17 -6.54
C SER A 513 14.19 -4.00 -5.25
N GLY A 514 15.28 -4.22 -4.51
CA GLY A 514 15.32 -5.03 -3.29
C GLY A 514 15.11 -6.54 -3.47
N VAL A 515 15.19 -7.07 -4.70
CA VAL A 515 15.15 -8.51 -4.99
C VAL A 515 16.55 -9.00 -5.35
N LYS A 516 17.05 -10.01 -4.62
CA LYS A 516 18.34 -10.66 -4.91
C LYS A 516 18.22 -11.35 -6.27
N SER A 517 18.97 -10.85 -7.24
CA SER A 517 18.88 -11.28 -8.64
C SER A 517 19.90 -12.37 -8.95
N VAL A 518 21.13 -12.24 -8.43
CA VAL A 518 22.21 -13.22 -8.63
C VAL A 518 23.32 -13.05 -7.60
N THR A 519 24.03 -14.14 -7.32
CA THR A 519 25.29 -14.19 -6.57
C THR A 519 26.37 -14.85 -7.43
N SER A 520 27.58 -14.31 -7.40
CA SER A 520 28.74 -14.86 -8.11
C SER A 520 29.29 -16.13 -7.44
N SER A 521 30.21 -16.82 -8.12
CA SER A 521 31.16 -17.71 -7.44
C SER A 521 32.08 -16.91 -6.51
N SER A 522 32.82 -17.61 -5.64
CA SER A 522 33.83 -16.98 -4.78
C SER A 522 35.03 -16.47 -5.57
N SER A 523 35.58 -15.33 -5.16
CA SER A 523 36.83 -14.75 -5.64
C SER A 523 37.59 -14.12 -4.49
N ASN A 524 38.91 -14.32 -4.44
CA ASN A 524 39.79 -13.68 -3.46
C ASN A 524 40.57 -12.51 -4.08
N GLU A 525 40.02 -11.92 -5.15
CA GLU A 525 40.65 -10.77 -5.81
C GLU A 525 40.74 -9.60 -4.81
N SER A 526 41.96 -9.08 -4.67
CA SER A 526 42.29 -8.00 -3.75
C SER A 526 42.98 -6.90 -4.55
N GLY A 527 42.76 -5.65 -4.15
CA GLY A 527 43.43 -4.53 -4.78
C GLY A 527 42.67 -3.22 -4.69
N TYR A 528 43.44 -2.15 -4.80
CA TYR A 528 43.00 -0.81 -5.14
C TYR A 528 43.83 -0.39 -6.34
N SER A 529 43.26 0.35 -7.28
CA SER A 529 44.08 0.97 -8.32
C SER A 529 44.46 2.42 -7.99
N ASN A 530 43.85 2.99 -6.94
CA ASN A 530 44.05 4.36 -6.49
C ASN A 530 43.76 5.39 -7.60
N GLU A 531 42.87 5.05 -8.54
CA GLU A 531 42.48 5.95 -9.61
C GLU A 531 41.20 6.69 -9.23
N LYS A 532 40.11 6.42 -9.96
CA LYS A 532 38.86 7.12 -9.85
C LYS A 532 37.73 6.11 -9.74
N PHE A 533 36.70 6.55 -9.06
CA PHE A 533 35.39 5.93 -9.03
C PHE A 533 34.54 6.63 -10.10
N TYR A 534 34.39 5.98 -11.24
CA TYR A 534 33.69 6.46 -12.43
C TYR A 534 32.20 6.09 -12.39
N ILE A 535 31.38 7.00 -12.90
CA ILE A 535 29.93 6.82 -13.04
C ILE A 535 29.58 6.94 -14.53
N GLY A 536 28.92 5.91 -15.06
CA GLY A 536 28.52 5.80 -16.46
C GLY A 536 29.64 5.48 -17.45
N THR A 537 30.87 5.21 -16.97
CA THR A 537 32.03 4.92 -17.82
C THR A 537 33.13 4.18 -17.05
N ASP A 538 34.24 3.88 -17.72
CA ASP A 538 35.47 3.32 -17.13
C ASP A 538 36.70 4.22 -17.38
N ALA A 539 37.86 3.79 -16.88
CA ALA A 539 39.11 4.55 -17.00
C ALA A 539 39.54 4.86 -18.44
N SER A 540 39.04 4.13 -19.44
CA SER A 540 39.42 4.38 -20.83
C SER A 540 38.75 5.62 -21.39
N PHE A 541 37.51 5.92 -20.97
CA PHE A 541 36.65 6.91 -21.64
C PHE A 541 36.59 6.71 -23.18
N VAL A 542 36.83 5.50 -23.70
CA VAL A 542 36.72 5.18 -25.14
C VAL A 542 35.58 4.19 -25.39
N ARG A 543 35.14 3.48 -24.34
CA ARG A 543 34.08 2.48 -24.46
C ARG A 543 32.72 3.15 -24.61
N ALA A 544 31.81 2.42 -25.27
CA ALA A 544 30.43 2.82 -25.38
C ALA A 544 29.82 3.04 -23.99
N MET A 545 29.13 4.16 -23.81
CA MET A 545 28.44 4.47 -22.56
C MET A 545 26.93 4.33 -22.79
N PRO A 546 26.17 3.99 -21.74
CA PRO A 546 24.73 4.09 -21.82
C PRO A 546 24.30 5.55 -21.91
N ARG A 547 23.04 5.76 -22.28
CA ARG A 547 22.27 6.92 -21.82
C ARG A 547 21.64 6.54 -20.49
N MET A 548 21.93 7.31 -19.46
CA MET A 548 21.50 7.00 -18.09
C MET A 548 21.16 8.28 -17.35
N HIS A 549 20.03 8.28 -16.64
CA HIS A 549 19.81 9.17 -15.52
C HIS A 549 20.12 8.44 -14.23
N ILE A 550 20.96 9.02 -13.38
CA ILE A 550 21.35 8.45 -12.09
C ILE A 550 21.00 9.40 -10.94
N ARG A 551 20.52 8.84 -9.84
CA ARG A 551 20.24 9.57 -8.59
C ARG A 551 20.49 8.74 -7.34
N ASP A 552 20.71 9.44 -6.24
CA ASP A 552 20.82 8.90 -4.90
C ASP A 552 21.83 7.74 -4.82
N LEU A 553 23.06 8.04 -5.22
CA LEU A 553 24.20 7.14 -5.20
C LEU A 553 24.78 7.07 -3.79
N LYS A 554 24.84 5.87 -3.24
CA LYS A 554 25.25 5.58 -1.86
C LYS A 554 26.28 4.46 -1.82
N VAL A 555 27.30 4.63 -1.00
CA VAL A 555 28.30 3.60 -0.69
C VAL A 555 28.34 3.39 0.80
N TRP A 556 28.39 2.12 1.21
CA TRP A 556 28.69 1.70 2.59
C TRP A 556 29.89 0.76 2.59
N HIS A 557 30.76 0.92 3.57
CA HIS A 557 32.00 0.16 3.77
C HIS A 557 31.75 -1.15 4.54
N PHE A 558 30.58 -1.74 4.33
CA PHE A 558 30.18 -3.06 4.82
C PHE A 558 29.15 -3.71 3.87
N ALA A 559 28.94 -5.02 4.01
CA ALA A 559 27.96 -5.77 3.24
C ALA A 559 26.59 -5.70 3.92
N ALA A 560 25.63 -5.01 3.29
CA ALA A 560 24.26 -4.91 3.79
C ALA A 560 23.64 -6.30 4.00
N SER A 561 22.92 -6.52 5.10
CA SER A 561 22.15 -7.75 5.35
C SER A 561 21.08 -7.97 4.29
N GLU A 562 20.50 -9.16 4.19
CA GLU A 562 19.38 -9.36 3.26
C GLU A 562 18.17 -8.48 3.61
N ALA A 563 17.91 -8.23 4.89
CA ALA A 563 16.81 -7.36 5.32
C ALA A 563 17.07 -5.90 4.89
N GLN A 564 18.29 -5.42 5.06
CA GLN A 564 18.74 -4.11 4.58
C GLN A 564 18.64 -4.00 3.06
N ALA A 565 19.14 -5.01 2.33
CA ALA A 565 19.08 -5.04 0.87
C ALA A 565 17.64 -5.05 0.34
N LYS A 566 16.74 -5.80 1.00
CA LYS A 566 15.31 -5.85 0.66
C LYS A 566 14.59 -4.52 0.89
N ALA A 567 15.02 -3.72 1.85
CA ALA A 567 14.44 -2.41 2.15
C ALA A 567 14.88 -1.32 1.15
N MET A 568 16.00 -1.50 0.46
CA MET A 568 16.47 -0.61 -0.61
C MET A 568 15.76 -0.88 -1.95
N ARG A 569 14.47 -0.53 -2.06
CA ARG A 569 13.65 -0.75 -3.26
C ARG A 569 13.55 0.45 -4.18
#